data_AF-A0A5E7CUY7-F1
#
_entry.id   AF-A0A5E7CUY7-F1
#
_cell.length_a   1.000
_cell.length_b   1.000
_cell.length_c   1.000
_cell.angle_alpha   90.00
_cell.angle_beta   90.00
_cell.angle_gamma   90.00
#
_symmetry.space_group_name_H-M   'P 1'
#
loop_
_entity.id
_entity.type
_entity.pdbx_description
1 polymer ?
#
loop_
_entity_poly.entity_id
_entity_poly.type
_entity_poly.pdbx_seq_one_letter_code
_entity_poly.pdbx_strand_id
1 'polypeptide(L)'
;MSNSNVLADSNMLSSLAAYDAVMGLSSRQTVRWGNLLFKIIEGRLLPLVMEAAGRAEGYALGLRDAGVITEVQRNRMACVALAVTADKIHSLPPMCKGIQDLATDPVAS
;
A
#
# COMPACT_ATOMS: atom_id res chain seq x y z
N MET A 1 -6.28 20.72 -20.60
CA MET A 1 -4.90 20.20 -20.47
C MET A 1 -4.74 19.66 -19.06
N SER A 2 -4.76 18.34 -18.87
CA SER A 2 -4.46 17.67 -17.59
C SER A 2 -3.64 16.43 -17.89
N ASN A 3 -2.33 16.60 -18.04
CA ASN A 3 -1.36 15.51 -18.24
C ASN A 3 -0.59 15.17 -16.95
N SER A 4 -0.95 15.77 -15.82
CA SER A 4 -0.16 15.70 -14.58
C SER A 4 -0.28 14.37 -13.84
N ASN A 5 -1.40 13.64 -13.99
CA ASN A 5 -1.60 12.36 -13.26
C ASN A 5 -0.83 11.21 -13.91
N VAL A 6 -0.76 11.15 -15.24
CA VAL A 6 -0.08 10.07 -15.97
C VAL A 6 1.44 10.08 -15.75
N LEU A 7 2.02 11.28 -15.58
CA LEU A 7 3.44 11.45 -15.30
C LEU A 7 3.84 11.08 -13.85
N ALA A 8 2.93 11.26 -12.89
CA ALA A 8 3.15 10.84 -11.50
C ALA A 8 3.13 9.31 -11.39
N ASP A 9 2.14 8.67 -12.02
CA ASP A 9 2.02 7.21 -12.05
C ASP A 9 3.20 6.55 -12.78
N SER A 10 3.65 7.11 -13.90
CA SER A 10 4.79 6.56 -14.67
C SER A 10 6.13 6.70 -13.95
N ASN A 11 6.32 7.79 -13.19
CA ASN A 11 7.49 7.97 -12.33
C ASN A 11 7.48 7.03 -11.12
N MET A 12 6.31 6.79 -10.53
CA MET A 12 6.17 5.85 -9.42
C MET A 12 6.46 4.41 -9.87
N LEU A 13 5.92 4.01 -11.03
CA LEU A 13 6.18 2.70 -11.63
C LEU A 13 7.64 2.52 -12.07
N SER A 14 8.27 3.56 -12.63
CA SER A 14 9.70 3.54 -13.00
C SER A 14 10.61 3.47 -11.78
N SER A 15 10.26 4.16 -10.70
CA SER A 15 10.98 4.07 -9.43
C SER A 15 10.83 2.69 -8.79
N LEU A 16 9.65 2.07 -8.91
CA LEU A 16 9.41 0.70 -8.45
C LEU A 16 10.27 -0.32 -9.21
N ALA A 17 10.34 -0.19 -10.55
CA ALA A 17 11.17 -1.06 -11.39
C ALA A 17 12.67 -0.90 -11.11
N ALA A 18 13.13 0.33 -10.84
CA ALA A 18 14.49 0.57 -10.37
C ALA A 18 14.74 -0.03 -8.98
N TYR A 19 13.73 -0.07 -8.11
CA TYR A 19 13.80 -0.68 -6.79
C TYR A 19 13.88 -2.22 -6.85
N ASP A 20 13.13 -2.84 -7.76
CA ASP A 20 13.15 -4.29 -7.99
C ASP A 20 14.53 -4.79 -8.43
N ALA A 21 15.24 -4.01 -9.25
CA ALA A 21 16.62 -4.31 -9.66
C ALA A 21 17.61 -4.27 -8.47
N VAL A 22 17.37 -3.42 -7.47
CA VAL A 22 18.21 -3.30 -6.25
C VAL A 22 18.02 -4.48 -5.29
N MET A 23 16.88 -5.17 -5.39
CA MET A 23 16.50 -6.23 -4.47
C MET A 23 16.97 -7.63 -4.91
N GLY A 24 17.43 -7.79 -6.15
CA GLY A 24 17.91 -9.09 -6.66
C GLY A 24 16.83 -10.15 -6.77
N LEU A 25 15.56 -9.75 -6.86
CA LEU A 25 14.43 -10.66 -6.99
C LEU A 25 14.41 -11.29 -8.38
N SER A 26 14.02 -12.57 -8.45
CA SER A 26 13.65 -13.18 -9.74
C SER A 26 12.39 -12.50 -10.30
N SER A 27 12.19 -12.57 -11.62
CA SER A 27 11.03 -11.97 -12.28
C SER A 27 9.69 -12.38 -11.67
N ARG A 28 9.56 -13.65 -11.24
CA ARG A 28 8.34 -14.13 -10.56
C ARG A 28 8.15 -13.47 -9.19
N GLN A 29 9.24 -13.28 -8.44
CA GLN A 29 9.19 -12.63 -7.13
C GLN A 29 8.88 -11.14 -7.27
N THR A 30 9.48 -10.47 -8.25
CA THR A 30 9.17 -9.09 -8.64
C THR A 30 7.70 -8.91 -8.98
N VAL A 31 7.14 -9.73 -9.87
CA VAL A 31 5.71 -9.65 -10.22
C VAL A 31 4.83 -9.87 -9.00
N ARG A 32 5.18 -10.85 -8.14
CA ARG A 32 4.41 -11.12 -6.92
C ARG A 32 4.48 -9.97 -5.93
N TRP A 33 5.65 -9.34 -5.78
CA TRP A 33 5.84 -8.15 -4.97
C TRP A 33 5.04 -6.97 -5.49
N GLY A 34 5.15 -6.66 -6.78
CA GLY A 34 4.37 -5.61 -7.44
C GLY A 34 2.87 -5.81 -7.28
N ASN A 35 2.37 -7.03 -7.42
CA ASN A 35 0.96 -7.35 -7.20
C ASN A 35 0.49 -7.12 -5.75
N LEU A 36 1.36 -7.30 -4.76
CA LEU A 36 1.03 -7.01 -3.36
C LEU A 36 0.94 -5.50 -3.13
N LEU A 37 1.89 -4.73 -3.65
CA LEU A 37 1.86 -3.27 -3.59
C LEU A 37 0.65 -2.69 -4.32
N PHE A 38 0.32 -3.24 -5.49
CA PHE A 38 -0.86 -2.83 -6.26
C PHE A 38 -2.17 -3.03 -5.46
N LYS A 39 -2.30 -4.12 -4.70
CA LYS A 39 -3.47 -4.35 -3.83
C LYS A 39 -3.59 -3.32 -2.70
N ILE A 40 -2.48 -2.80 -2.20
CA ILE A 40 -2.48 -1.70 -1.23
C ILE A 40 -3.05 -0.45 -1.93
N ILE A 41 -2.50 -0.09 -3.10
CA ILE A 41 -2.89 1.10 -3.88
C ILE A 41 -4.37 1.07 -4.29
N GLU A 42 -4.90 -0.08 -4.69
CA GLU A 42 -6.30 -0.25 -5.10
C GLU A 42 -7.28 -0.39 -3.91
N GLY A 43 -6.79 -0.62 -2.69
CA GLY A 43 -7.64 -0.87 -1.53
C GLY A 43 -8.55 0.32 -1.20
N ARG A 44 -9.86 0.15 -1.27
CA ARG A 44 -10.84 1.25 -1.03
C ARG A 44 -11.29 1.39 0.42
N LEU A 45 -10.96 0.42 1.26
CA LEU A 45 -11.34 0.38 2.66
C LEU A 45 -10.10 0.12 3.51
N LEU A 46 -10.03 0.76 4.68
CA LEU A 46 -8.88 0.61 5.58
C LEU A 46 -8.54 -0.85 5.91
N PRO A 47 -9.50 -1.76 6.20
CA PRO A 47 -9.18 -3.16 6.46
C PRO A 47 -8.51 -3.87 5.27
N LEU A 48 -8.91 -3.56 4.04
CA LEU A 48 -8.34 -4.15 2.82
C LEU A 48 -6.91 -3.66 2.59
N VAL A 49 -6.66 -2.37 2.85
CA VAL A 49 -5.32 -1.78 2.78
C VAL A 49 -4.39 -2.43 3.82
N MET A 50 -4.86 -2.57 5.06
CA MET A 50 -4.08 -3.21 6.13
C MET A 50 -3.81 -4.69 5.88
N GLU A 51 -4.78 -5.44 5.33
CA GLU A 51 -4.58 -6.84 4.96
C GLU A 51 -3.52 -6.98 3.85
N ALA A 52 -3.59 -6.15 2.82
CA ALA A 52 -2.61 -6.15 1.74
C ALA A 52 -1.20 -5.79 2.24
N ALA A 53 -1.11 -4.81 3.16
CA ALA A 53 0.13 -4.41 3.81
C ALA A 53 0.76 -5.58 4.61
N GLY A 54 -0.03 -6.27 5.44
CA GLY A 54 0.44 -7.42 6.20
C GLY A 54 0.89 -8.58 5.31
N ARG A 55 0.22 -8.81 4.18
CA ARG A 55 0.67 -9.80 3.18
C ARG A 55 1.98 -9.39 2.50
N ALA A 56 2.19 -8.10 2.24
CA ALA A 56 3.44 -7.58 1.69
C ALA A 56 4.61 -7.77 2.68
N GLU A 57 4.41 -7.45 3.96
CA GLU A 57 5.39 -7.68 5.02
C GLU A 57 5.72 -9.17 5.19
N GLY A 58 4.69 -10.02 5.28
CA GLY A 58 4.87 -11.46 5.39
C GLY A 58 5.59 -12.07 4.19
N TYR A 59 5.39 -11.52 2.98
CA TYR A 59 6.13 -11.95 1.80
C TYR A 59 7.62 -11.60 1.88
N ALA A 60 7.96 -10.38 2.31
CA ALA A 60 9.35 -9.97 2.52
C ALA A 60 10.04 -10.83 3.60
N LEU A 61 9.34 -11.13 4.70
CA LEU A 61 9.82 -12.03 5.75
C LEU A 61 10.09 -13.44 5.19
N GLY A 62 9.14 -14.01 4.44
CA GLY A 62 9.30 -15.33 3.83
C GLY A 62 10.45 -15.42 2.84
N LEU A 63 10.73 -14.37 2.06
CA LEU A 63 11.90 -14.33 1.18
C LEU A 63 13.21 -14.31 1.96
N ARG A 64 13.25 -13.57 3.09
CA ARG A 64 14.41 -13.51 3.97
C ARG A 64 14.65 -14.86 4.63
N ASP A 65 13.61 -15.51 5.15
CA ASP A 65 13.74 -16.80 5.84
C ASP A 65 14.13 -17.93 4.87
N ALA A 66 13.76 -17.81 3.60
CA ALA A 66 14.22 -18.68 2.53
C ALA A 66 15.64 -18.38 2.02
N GLY A 67 16.31 -17.35 2.57
CA GLY A 67 17.66 -16.95 2.16
C GLY A 67 17.74 -16.29 0.77
N VAL A 68 16.59 -15.89 0.20
CA VAL A 68 16.55 -15.22 -1.12
C VAL A 68 17.07 -13.78 -1.02
N ILE A 69 16.71 -13.09 0.05
CA ILE A 69 17.10 -11.71 0.32
C ILE A 69 17.76 -11.58 1.69
N THR A 70 18.60 -10.56 1.83
CA THR A 70 19.23 -10.18 3.10
C THR A 70 18.26 -9.46 4.03
N GLU A 71 18.61 -9.35 5.32
CA GLU A 71 17.84 -8.55 6.28
C GLU A 71 17.70 -7.08 5.86
N VAL A 72 18.75 -6.50 5.28
CA VAL A 72 18.73 -5.11 4.77
C VAL A 72 17.72 -4.95 3.64
N GLN A 73 17.65 -5.93 2.74
CA GLN A 73 16.67 -5.97 1.66
C GLN A 73 15.25 -6.19 2.18
N ARG A 74 15.06 -7.06 3.18
CA ARG A 74 13.77 -7.24 3.86
C ARG A 74 13.26 -5.92 4.45
N ASN A 75 14.12 -5.22 5.19
CA ASN A 75 13.79 -3.93 5.81
C ASN A 75 13.42 -2.89 4.76
N ARG A 76 14.16 -2.87 3.65
CA ARG A 76 13.85 -2.02 2.48
C ARG A 76 12.47 -2.32 1.89
N MET A 77 12.10 -3.58 1.70
CA MET A 77 10.75 -3.95 1.25
C MET A 77 9.67 -3.50 2.24
N ALA A 78 9.90 -3.74 3.53
CA ALA A 78 8.96 -3.35 4.58
C ALA A 78 8.74 -1.82 4.59
N CYS A 79 9.81 -1.03 4.45
CA CYS A 79 9.70 0.42 4.35
C CYS A 79 8.85 0.87 3.14
N VAL A 80 9.01 0.23 1.98
CA VAL A 80 8.19 0.55 0.80
C VAL A 80 6.72 0.18 1.03
N ALA A 81 6.43 -1.01 1.54
CA ALA A 81 5.05 -1.39 1.86
C ALA A 81 4.41 -0.43 2.86
N LEU A 82 5.16 0.00 3.88
CA LEU A 82 4.71 0.98 4.86
C LEU A 82 4.43 2.35 4.24
N ALA A 83 5.34 2.85 3.41
CA ALA A 83 5.16 4.14 2.73
C ALA A 83 3.92 4.13 1.83
N VAL A 84 3.76 3.11 0.97
CA VAL A 84 2.60 2.96 0.08
C VAL A 84 1.31 2.83 0.89
N THR A 85 1.36 2.14 2.03
CA THR A 85 0.22 1.99 2.93
C THR A 85 -0.17 3.32 3.59
N ALA A 86 0.81 4.07 4.09
CA ALA A 86 0.57 5.37 4.71
C ALA A 86 -0.05 6.36 3.71
N ASP A 87 0.53 6.45 2.50
CA ASP A 87 0.00 7.27 1.41
C ASP A 87 -1.44 6.88 1.07
N LYS A 88 -1.72 5.57 1.00
CA LYS A 88 -3.07 5.11 0.71
C LYS A 88 -4.06 5.44 1.83
N ILE A 89 -3.69 5.22 3.09
CA ILE A 89 -4.56 5.52 4.24
C ILE A 89 -4.92 7.00 4.26
N HIS A 90 -3.96 7.89 3.99
CA HIS A 90 -4.22 9.32 3.89
C HIS A 90 -5.18 9.68 2.74
N SER A 91 -5.22 8.89 1.67
CA SER A 91 -6.14 9.10 0.55
C SER A 91 -7.53 8.49 0.75
N LEU A 92 -7.75 7.68 1.79
CA LEU A 92 -9.05 7.07 2.02
C LEU A 92 -10.06 8.11 2.52
N PRO A 93 -11.33 8.04 2.10
CA PRO A 93 -12.35 8.87 2.69
C PRO A 93 -12.42 8.61 4.20
N PRO A 94 -12.65 9.66 5.02
CA PRO A 94 -12.85 9.45 6.44
C PRO A 94 -13.97 8.43 6.63
N MET A 95 -13.78 7.46 7.52
CA MET A 95 -14.85 6.57 7.90
C MET A 95 -16.00 7.46 8.39
N CYS A 96 -17.09 7.54 7.64
CA CYS A 96 -18.29 8.20 8.10
C CYS A 96 -18.68 7.51 9.41
N LYS A 97 -18.48 8.21 10.53
CA LYS A 97 -19.17 7.89 11.77
C LYS A 97 -20.64 8.12 11.48
N GLY A 98 -21.33 7.09 11.01
CA GLY A 98 -22.76 7.03 11.17
C GLY A 98 -23.07 7.25 12.65
N ILE A 99 -24.12 8.03 12.93
CA ILE A 99 -24.59 8.45 14.26
C ILE A 99 -23.98 9.78 14.76
N GLN A 100 -24.21 10.88 14.04
CA GLN A 100 -24.38 12.21 14.69
C GLN A 100 -25.63 12.97 14.21
N ASP A 101 -26.53 12.33 13.45
CA ASP A 101 -27.81 12.93 13.02
C ASP A 101 -29.01 12.44 13.86
N LEU A 102 -28.79 12.07 15.12
CA LEU A 102 -29.88 12.06 16.10
C LEU A 102 -30.04 13.48 16.66
N ALA A 103 -30.30 14.45 15.76
CA ALA A 103 -30.85 15.73 16.15
C ALA A 103 -32.19 15.43 16.80
N THR A 104 -32.20 15.50 18.13
CA THR A 104 -33.41 15.44 18.93
C THR A 104 -34.11 16.77 18.69
N ASP A 105 -35.15 16.76 17.87
CA ASP A 105 -36.05 17.91 17.74
C ASP A 105 -36.59 18.25 19.14
N PRO A 106 -36.42 19.49 19.63
CA PRO A 106 -37.09 19.89 20.85
C PRO A 106 -38.57 20.05 20.54
N VAL A 107 -39.40 19.22 21.16
CA VAL A 107 -40.85 19.41 21.21
C VAL A 107 -41.12 20.76 21.87
N ALA A 108 -41.58 21.73 21.09
CA ALA A 108 -42.06 23.01 21.60
C ALA A 108 -43.30 22.78 22.47
N SER A 109 -43.28 23.36 23.67
CA SER A 109 -44.41 23.43 24.62
C SER A 109 -45.40 24.52 24.23
#